data_AF-A0A7K4Q6S5-F1
#
_entry.id   AF-A0A7K4Q6S5-F1
#
_cell.length_a   1.000
_cell.length_b   1.000
_cell.length_c   1.000
_cell.angle_alpha   90.00
_cell.angle_beta   90.00
_cell.angle_gamma   90.00
#
_symmetry.space_group_name_H-M   'P 1'
#
loop_
_entity.id
_entity.type
_entity.pdbx_description
1 polymer ?
#
loop_
_entity_poly.entity_id
_entity_poly.type
_entity_poly.pdbx_seq_one_letter_code
_entity_poly.pdbx_strand_id
1 'polypeptide(L)'
;GGIPGNCPFPAADCREEQYPCTRLYSVHKPCKQCLNEICFYSLRRVYVINKEICVRTVCAHEELLRADLCRDKFSKCGVMATSGLCQTVGASCARSCGGC
;
A
#
# COMPACT_ATOMS: atom_id res chain seq x y z
N GLY A 1 -3.13 -21.90 -0.48
CA GLY A 1 -3.04 -20.74 -1.39
C GLY A 1 -4.26 -19.89 -1.16
N GLY A 2 -4.07 -18.68 -0.60
CA GLY A 2 -5.16 -17.75 -0.30
C GLY A 2 -5.51 -16.90 -1.51
N ILE A 3 -6.80 -16.84 -1.84
CA ILE A 3 -7.39 -16.05 -2.93
C ILE A 3 -7.66 -14.64 -2.38
N PRO A 4 -7.31 -13.56 -3.10
CA PRO A 4 -7.58 -12.20 -2.65
C PRO A 4 -9.05 -11.83 -2.91
N GLY A 5 -9.75 -11.40 -1.86
CA GLY A 5 -10.67 -10.26 -1.99
C GLY A 5 -12.11 -10.47 -2.45
N ASN A 6 -12.75 -11.62 -2.25
CA ASN A 6 -14.21 -11.69 -2.41
C ASN A 6 -14.93 -11.21 -1.13
N CYS A 7 -15.32 -9.94 -1.11
CA CYS A 7 -16.36 -9.45 -0.20
C CYS A 7 -17.74 -9.92 -0.69
N PRO A 8 -18.66 -10.36 0.19
CA PRO A 8 -19.90 -11.04 -0.21
C PRO A 8 -21.09 -10.08 -0.41
N PHE A 9 -20.88 -8.86 -0.90
CA PHE A 9 -21.95 -7.87 -1.03
C PHE A 9 -22.58 -7.85 -2.44
N PRO A 10 -23.90 -7.64 -2.57
CA PRO A 10 -24.53 -7.47 -3.86
C PRO A 10 -23.96 -6.24 -4.58
N ALA A 11 -23.47 -6.44 -5.80
CA ALA A 11 -22.75 -5.48 -6.65
C ALA A 11 -23.57 -4.25 -7.12
N ALA A 12 -24.63 -3.87 -6.40
CA ALA A 12 -25.62 -2.92 -6.90
C ALA A 12 -25.26 -1.43 -6.64
N ASP A 13 -24.31 -1.11 -5.75
CA ASP A 13 -24.01 0.29 -5.40
C ASP A 13 -22.51 0.61 -5.20
N CYS A 14 -21.66 -0.19 -5.82
CA CYS A 14 -20.22 0.03 -5.90
C CYS A 14 -19.84 0.50 -7.30
N ARG A 15 -19.01 1.54 -7.40
CA ARG A 15 -18.44 2.02 -8.66
C ARG A 15 -16.93 1.93 -8.67
N GLU A 16 -16.35 1.68 -9.84
CA GLU A 16 -14.91 1.75 -10.03
C GLU A 16 -14.48 3.21 -10.23
N GLU A 17 -13.51 3.66 -9.44
CA GLU A 17 -12.96 5.00 -9.50
C GLU A 17 -11.48 4.93 -9.84
N GLN A 18 -11.09 5.66 -10.89
CA GLN A 18 -9.70 5.84 -11.28
C GLN A 18 -9.05 6.92 -10.42
N TYR A 19 -7.86 6.66 -9.89
CA TYR A 19 -7.09 7.62 -9.10
C TYR A 19 -5.61 7.60 -9.49
N PRO A 20 -4.92 8.74 -9.46
CA PRO A 20 -3.49 8.79 -9.72
C PRO A 20 -2.74 8.09 -8.58
N CYS A 21 -2.01 7.04 -8.92
CA CYS A 21 -1.10 6.36 -8.02
C CYS A 21 0.35 6.60 -8.47
N THR A 22 1.21 6.86 -7.50
CA THR A 22 2.64 7.07 -7.75
C THR A 22 3.43 5.87 -7.31
N ARG A 23 4.12 5.23 -8.25
CA ARG A 23 5.10 4.19 -7.93
C ARG A 23 6.50 4.79 -7.96
N LEU A 24 7.23 4.62 -6.86
CA LEU A 24 8.60 5.09 -6.72
C LEU A 24 9.54 3.98 -7.18
N TYR A 25 10.33 4.26 -8.22
CA TYR A 25 11.36 3.37 -8.72
C TYR A 25 12.73 3.91 -8.32
N SER A 26 13.54 3.07 -7.68
CA SER A 26 14.94 3.39 -7.42
C SER A 26 15.77 2.85 -8.58
N VAL A 27 16.29 3.75 -9.42
CA VAL A 27 17.05 3.38 -10.62
C VAL A 27 18.47 3.93 -10.53
N HIS A 28 19.42 3.20 -11.09
CA HIS A 28 20.81 3.66 -11.19
C HIS A 28 21.02 4.35 -12.53
N LYS A 29 21.31 5.65 -12.51
CA LYS A 29 21.63 6.42 -13.69
C LYS A 29 23.15 6.46 -13.86
N PRO A 30 23.70 5.87 -14.93
CA PRO A 30 25.12 6.04 -15.26
C PRO A 30 25.39 7.47 -15.71
N CYS A 31 26.42 8.07 -15.13
CA CYS A 31 26.94 9.38 -15.50
C CYS A 31 28.38 9.20 -15.98
N LYS A 32 28.67 9.70 -17.18
CA LYS A 32 30.02 9.76 -17.74
C LYS A 32 30.53 11.20 -17.63
N GLN A 33 31.66 11.40 -16.97
CA GLN A 33 32.36 12.68 -16.92
C GLN A 33 33.74 12.50 -17.53
N CYS A 34 34.05 13.23 -18.60
CA CYS A 34 35.35 13.18 -19.24
C CYS A 34 36.11 14.48 -18.98
N LEU A 35 37.40 14.35 -18.68
CA LEU A 35 38.35 15.43 -18.65
C LEU A 35 39.48 15.04 -19.61
N ASN A 36 39.54 15.75 -20.74
CA ASN A 36 40.43 15.43 -21.86
C ASN A 36 40.18 13.99 -22.36
N GLU A 37 41.19 13.11 -22.33
CA GLU A 37 41.07 11.71 -22.78
C GLU A 37 40.67 10.73 -21.66
N ILE A 38 40.55 11.20 -20.42
CA ILE A 38 40.19 10.35 -19.27
C ILE A 38 38.70 10.52 -18.99
N CYS A 39 37.96 9.41 -19.00
CA CYS A 39 36.54 9.40 -18.65
C CYS A 39 36.28 8.58 -17.38
N PHE A 40 35.57 9.19 -16.44
CA PHE A 40 35.08 8.56 -15.23
C PHE A 40 33.61 8.20 -15.39
N TYR A 41 33.27 6.96 -15.02
CA TYR A 41 31.90 6.49 -14.95
C TYR A 41 31.48 6.41 -13.49
N SER A 42 30.37 7.05 -13.16
CA SER A 42 29.75 6.95 -11.83
C SER A 42 28.30 6.47 -11.97
N LEU A 43 27.83 5.74 -10.97
CA LEU A 43 26.44 5.32 -10.86
C LEU A 43 25.79 6.15 -9.77
N ARG A 44 24.81 6.98 -10.14
CA ARG A 44 24.00 7.73 -9.19
C ARG A 44 22.65 7.07 -9.03
N ARG A 45 22.25 6.77 -7.79
CA ARG A 45 20.88 6.35 -7.49
C ARG A 45 19.93 7.54 -7.62
N VAL A 46 18.89 7.40 -8.42
CA VAL A 46 17.84 8.40 -8.61
C VAL A 46 16.47 7.77 -8.39
N TYR A 47 15.52 8.58 -7.94
CA TYR A 47 14.15 8.13 -7.69
C TYR A 47 13.24 8.67 -8.79
N VAL A 48 12.61 7.76 -9.52
CA VAL A 48 11.68 8.09 -10.60
C VAL A 48 10.27 7.79 -10.11
N ILE A 49 9.37 8.76 -10.27
CA ILE A 49 7.96 8.60 -9.94
C ILE A 49 7.22 8.34 -11.25
N ASN A 50 6.60 7.16 -11.38
CA ASN A 50 5.64 6.94 -12.47
C ASN A 50 4.26 7.41 -12.00
N LYS A 51 3.55 8.14 -12.87
CA LYS A 51 2.17 8.56 -12.65
C LYS A 51 1.27 7.54 -13.33
N GLU A 52 0.92 6.49 -12.60
CA GLU A 52 0.01 5.44 -13.09
C GLU A 52 -1.42 5.79 -12.66
N ILE A 53 -2.41 5.34 -13.44
CA ILE A 53 -3.81 5.42 -13.05
C ILE A 53 -4.20 4.07 -12.47
N CYS A 54 -4.45 4.05 -11.15
CA CYS A 54 -4.94 2.87 -10.46
C CYS A 54 -6.47 2.90 -10.41
N VAL A 55 -7.09 1.73 -10.30
CA VAL A 55 -8.53 1.59 -10.09
C VAL A 55 -8.81 1.10 -8.68
N ARG A 56 -9.82 1.67 -8.03
CA ARG A 56 -10.36 1.19 -6.75
C ARG A 56 -11.88 1.14 -6.81
N THR A 57 -12.47 0.19 -6.09
CA THR A 57 -13.92 0.11 -5.90
C THR A 57 -14.34 1.05 -4.76
N VAL A 58 -15.33 1.91 -5.00
CA VAL A 58 -15.90 2.87 -4.02
C VAL A 58 -17.40 2.61 -3.91
N CYS A 59 -17.93 2.48 -2.70
CA CYS A 59 -19.33 2.12 -2.48
C CYS A 59 -20.07 3.09 -1.54
N ALA A 60 -21.39 3.25 -1.76
CA ALA A 60 -22.23 4.24 -1.09
C ALA A 60 -22.61 3.83 0.35
N HIS A 61 -21.75 4.25 1.29
CA HIS A 61 -22.04 4.64 2.68
C HIS A 61 -22.64 3.66 3.72
N GLU A 62 -23.24 2.50 3.41
CA GLU A 62 -23.53 1.48 4.46
C GLU A 62 -22.39 0.44 4.60
N GLU A 63 -21.54 0.32 3.57
CA GLU A 63 -20.38 -0.60 3.50
C GLU A 63 -19.09 -0.06 4.13
N LEU A 64 -19.03 1.24 4.48
CA LEU A 64 -17.96 1.78 5.33
C LEU A 64 -18.01 1.18 6.74
N LEU A 65 -19.21 0.85 7.24
CA LEU A 65 -19.38 0.33 8.60
C LEU A 65 -18.82 -1.09 8.77
N ARG A 66 -18.75 -1.90 7.70
CA ARG A 66 -18.15 -3.25 7.74
C ARG A 66 -16.66 -3.26 7.39
N ALA A 67 -16.18 -2.28 6.63
CA ALA A 67 -14.74 -2.05 6.48
C ALA A 67 -14.11 -1.49 7.77
N ASP A 68 -14.88 -0.74 8.58
CA ASP A 68 -14.52 -0.37 9.95
C ASP A 68 -14.57 -1.54 10.93
N LEU A 69 -15.39 -2.58 10.70
CA LEU A 69 -15.42 -3.78 11.55
C LEU A 69 -14.09 -4.54 11.55
N CYS A 70 -13.35 -4.52 10.43
CA CYS A 70 -12.00 -5.08 10.34
C CYS A 70 -10.94 -3.99 10.22
N ARG A 71 -11.20 -2.80 10.78
CA ARG A 71 -10.20 -1.75 10.96
C ARG A 71 -9.66 -1.81 12.37
N ASP A 72 -8.36 -1.63 12.48
CA ASP A 72 -7.73 -1.43 13.76
C ASP A 72 -8.22 -0.12 14.40
N LYS A 73 -8.72 -0.22 15.63
CA LYS A 73 -9.20 0.90 16.46
C LYS A 73 -8.11 1.92 16.75
N PHE A 74 -6.84 1.51 16.74
CA PHE A 74 -5.69 2.38 16.97
C PHE A 74 -4.70 2.36 15.80
N SER A 75 -4.19 3.52 15.41
CA SER A 75 -3.16 3.63 14.37
C SER A 75 -1.82 2.96 14.73
N LYS A 76 -1.60 2.68 16.03
CA LYS A 76 -0.40 1.98 16.55
C LYS A 76 -0.53 0.44 16.51
N CYS A 77 -1.66 -0.09 16.07
CA CYS A 77 -1.90 -1.53 16.05
C CYS A 77 -0.87 -2.33 15.24
N GLY A 78 -0.29 -1.74 14.17
CA GLY A 78 0.79 -2.38 13.42
C GLY A 78 2.05 -2.61 14.27
N VAL A 79 2.41 -1.65 15.12
CA VAL A 79 3.55 -1.78 16.05
C VAL A 79 3.24 -2.76 17.17
N MET A 80 2.00 -2.74 17.68
CA MET A 80 1.53 -3.63 18.74
C MET A 80 1.47 -5.11 18.27
N ALA A 81 1.05 -5.33 17.03
CA ALA A 81 1.06 -6.67 16.44
C ALA A 81 2.49 -7.21 16.28
N THR A 82 3.43 -6.38 15.82
CA THR A 82 4.85 -6.79 15.69
C THR A 82 5.56 -7.01 17.01
N SER A 83 5.05 -6.47 18.11
CA SER A 83 5.58 -6.67 19.46
C SER A 83 4.94 -7.85 20.19
N GLY A 84 4.14 -8.67 19.50
CA GLY A 84 3.55 -9.89 20.04
C GLY A 84 2.34 -9.67 20.95
N LEU A 85 1.80 -8.45 21.00
CA LEU A 85 0.66 -8.10 21.87
C LEU A 85 -0.69 -8.53 21.28
N CYS A 86 -0.72 -9.31 20.21
CA CYS A 86 -1.98 -9.65 19.53
C CYS A 86 -3.02 -10.38 20.41
N GLN A 87 -2.59 -11.06 21.46
CA GLN A 87 -3.51 -11.68 22.43
C GLN A 87 -4.24 -10.65 23.31
N THR A 88 -3.61 -9.51 23.60
CA THR A 88 -4.19 -8.46 24.44
C THR A 88 -4.89 -7.38 23.62
N VAL A 89 -4.37 -7.06 22.43
CA VAL A 89 -4.93 -6.03 21.56
C VAL A 89 -5.81 -6.58 20.43
N GLY A 90 -5.98 -7.90 20.32
CA GLY A 90 -6.68 -8.54 19.20
C GLY A 90 -8.10 -8.00 18.93
N ALA A 91 -8.85 -7.62 19.96
CA ALA A 91 -10.18 -7.01 19.79
C ALA A 91 -10.16 -5.56 19.27
N SER A 92 -9.05 -4.84 19.49
CA SER A 92 -8.85 -3.47 19.02
C SER A 92 -7.94 -3.38 17.79
N CYS A 93 -7.21 -4.45 17.48
CA CYS A 93 -6.18 -4.51 16.45
C CYS A 93 -6.34 -5.78 15.59
N ALA A 94 -7.58 -6.22 15.35
CA ALA A 94 -7.89 -7.49 14.71
C ALA A 94 -7.17 -7.63 13.35
N ARG A 95 -7.18 -6.57 12.54
CA ARG A 95 -6.55 -6.56 11.21
C ARG A 95 -5.04 -6.69 11.29
N SER A 96 -4.38 -5.90 12.14
CA SER A 96 -2.93 -5.99 12.33
C SER A 96 -2.51 -7.35 12.91
N CYS A 97 -3.40 -8.02 13.63
CA CYS A 97 -3.19 -9.33 14.22
C CYS A 97 -3.65 -10.51 13.36
N GLY A 98 -4.03 -10.26 12.10
CA GLY A 98 -4.39 -11.30 11.14
C GLY A 98 -5.81 -11.85 11.26
N GLY A 99 -6.68 -11.16 12.00
CA GLY A 99 -8.09 -11.49 12.20
C GLY A 99 -9.07 -10.54 11.48
N CYS A 100 -10.24 -11.11 11.21
CA CYS A 100 -11.51 -10.52 10.79
C CYS A 100 -12.53 -11.68 10.98
#